data_AF-A0A2G2MYJ1-F1
#
_entry.id   AF-A0A2G2MYJ1-F1
#
_cell.length_a   1.000
_cell.length_b   1.000
_cell.length_c   1.000
_cell.angle_alpha   90.00
_cell.angle_beta   90.00
_cell.angle_gamma   90.00
#
_symmetry.space_group_name_H-M   'P 1'
#
loop_
_entity.id
_entity.type
_entity.pdbx_description
1 polymer ?
#
loop_
_entity_poly.entity_id
_entity_poly.type
_entity_poly.pdbx_seq_one_letter_code
_entity_poly.pdbx_strand_id
1 'polypeptide(L)'
;MKIKILFLSVLLASSNLFGAYEVKIAKYKNHTFLMLEVAKIKAPEYRKNIVIQKKGKSYYVTSAVYESRGEAQKALHAYKKVFKDAFMQKGIKSQVPREVSENTVITELKKPQTEKHCNAEELLENKTVYLCYENGSTSSQKRIIQMGFEGEYMEYLPLKSTYKPLKIPYSFKGDSVVLQMSGIEFVYQIYKQEEKFLVVKSFTNGKESSHTLRYYFDKEDALEFLKAIKTRHLDQSQS
;
A
#
# COMPACT_ATOMS: atom_id res chain seq x y z
N MET A 1 -23.26 27.03 -33.68
CA MET A 1 -22.45 26.95 -32.44
C MET A 1 -21.49 25.78 -32.56
N LYS A 2 -20.18 26.03 -32.54
CA LYS A 2 -19.14 24.99 -32.60
C LYS A 2 -18.58 24.77 -31.19
N ILE A 3 -18.79 23.58 -30.64
CA ILE A 3 -18.16 23.14 -29.39
C ILE A 3 -16.71 22.78 -29.70
N LYS A 4 -15.75 23.58 -29.20
CA LYS A 4 -14.34 23.20 -29.14
C LYS A 4 -14.11 22.51 -27.79
N ILE A 5 -14.15 21.17 -27.79
CA ILE A 5 -13.55 20.37 -26.72
C ILE A 5 -12.05 20.46 -26.92
N LEU A 6 -11.37 21.23 -26.05
CA LEU A 6 -9.92 21.23 -25.97
C LEU A 6 -9.51 20.30 -24.83
N PHE A 7 -8.82 19.23 -25.20
CA PHE A 7 -8.07 18.34 -24.31
C PHE A 7 -7.23 19.15 -23.32
N LEU A 8 -7.39 18.89 -22.01
CA LEU A 8 -6.35 19.15 -21.03
C LEU A 8 -6.02 17.84 -20.30
N SER A 9 -5.05 17.15 -20.89
CA SER A 9 -4.27 16.07 -20.32
C SER A 9 -3.57 16.53 -19.03
N VAL A 10 -4.01 16.02 -17.88
CA VAL A 10 -3.22 16.07 -16.63
C VAL A 10 -3.31 14.72 -15.91
N LEU A 11 -2.25 13.94 -16.16
CA LEU A 11 -1.55 13.06 -15.24
C LEU A 11 -2.29 11.90 -14.55
N LEU A 12 -2.13 10.76 -15.21
CA LEU A 12 -1.81 9.45 -14.65
C LEU A 12 -0.92 9.54 -13.38
N ALA A 13 -1.51 9.50 -12.19
CA ALA A 13 -0.83 9.09 -10.96
C ALA A 13 -0.95 7.57 -10.85
N SER A 14 0.03 6.90 -11.44
CA SER A 14 0.25 5.47 -11.26
C SER A 14 0.68 5.21 -9.82
N SER A 15 -0.21 4.63 -9.00
CA SER A 15 0.06 4.19 -7.64
C SER A 15 1.14 3.09 -7.67
N ASN A 16 2.39 3.53 -7.62
CA ASN A 16 3.57 2.70 -7.49
C ASN A 16 4.07 2.86 -6.05
N LEU A 17 3.85 1.84 -5.22
CA LEU A 17 4.55 1.73 -3.92
C LEU A 17 6.09 1.73 -4.06
N PHE A 18 6.62 1.67 -5.29
CA PHE A 18 8.02 1.89 -5.64
C PHE A 18 8.31 3.36 -5.94
N GLY A 19 8.21 4.15 -4.88
CA GLY A 19 8.51 5.56 -4.86
C GLY A 19 8.34 6.17 -3.47
N ALA A 20 8.21 5.36 -2.43
CA ALA A 20 7.95 5.81 -1.07
C ALA A 20 9.15 6.60 -0.48
N TYR A 21 8.99 7.90 -0.34
CA TYR A 21 9.92 8.78 0.36
C TYR A 21 9.33 9.20 1.70
N GLU A 22 10.09 9.01 2.78
CA GLU A 22 9.74 9.52 4.10
C GLU A 22 10.68 10.67 4.44
N VAL A 23 10.17 11.73 5.06
CA VAL A 23 11.01 12.78 5.66
C VAL A 23 11.10 12.52 7.15
N LYS A 24 12.31 12.25 7.64
CA LYS A 24 12.58 12.27 9.08
C LYS A 24 12.73 13.71 9.50
N ILE A 25 11.92 14.12 10.47
CA ILE A 25 11.77 15.54 10.84
C ILE A 25 12.60 15.84 12.07
N ALA A 26 12.34 15.17 13.19
CA ALA A 26 13.01 15.45 14.46
C ALA A 26 12.80 14.37 15.53
N LYS A 27 13.51 14.48 16.65
CA LYS A 27 13.31 13.71 17.87
C LYS A 27 13.18 14.67 19.07
N TYR A 28 12.13 14.51 19.86
CA TYR A 28 11.84 15.36 21.03
C TYR A 28 11.64 14.53 22.30
N LYS A 29 11.92 15.11 23.47
CA LYS A 29 11.61 14.50 24.78
C LYS A 29 10.26 14.97 25.36
N ASN A 30 9.82 16.17 24.98
CA ASN A 30 8.62 16.82 25.50
C ASN A 30 7.57 16.94 24.39
N HIS A 31 6.39 16.36 24.63
CA HIS A 31 5.27 16.37 23.67
C HIS A 31 4.68 17.76 23.45
N THR A 32 4.49 18.54 24.52
CA THR A 32 3.91 19.89 24.44
C THR A 32 4.79 20.81 23.59
N PHE A 33 6.11 20.77 23.81
CA PHE A 33 7.06 21.54 23.01
C PHE A 33 7.05 21.10 21.53
N LEU A 34 7.01 19.78 21.28
CA LEU A 34 6.87 19.24 19.93
C LEU A 34 5.63 19.78 19.22
N MET A 35 4.47 19.77 19.87
CA MET A 35 3.23 20.26 19.27
C MET A 35 3.26 21.76 18.95
N LEU A 36 3.94 22.56 19.79
CA LEU A 36 4.19 23.98 19.51
C LEU A 36 5.06 24.18 18.27
N GLU A 37 6.10 23.38 18.08
CA GLU A 37 6.92 23.45 16.86
C GLU A 37 6.13 23.01 15.63
N VAL A 38 5.34 21.93 15.72
CA VAL A 38 4.47 21.48 14.62
C VAL A 38 3.50 22.57 14.17
N ALA A 39 2.94 23.34 15.12
CA ALA A 39 2.01 24.42 14.83
C ALA A 39 2.64 25.54 13.98
N LYS A 40 3.97 25.75 14.06
CA LYS A 40 4.71 26.77 13.28
C LYS A 40 4.84 26.46 11.80
N ILE A 41 4.56 25.22 11.37
CA ILE A 41 4.54 24.88 9.95
C ILE A 41 3.34 25.59 9.30
N LYS A 42 3.62 26.56 8.42
CA LYS A 42 2.59 27.42 7.81
C LYS A 42 1.60 26.66 6.92
N ALA A 43 2.09 25.66 6.19
CA ALA A 43 1.29 24.92 5.23
C ALA A 43 0.52 23.77 5.93
N PRO A 44 -0.82 23.87 6.02
CA PRO A 44 -1.65 22.91 6.76
C PRO A 44 -1.58 21.49 6.18
N GLU A 45 -1.38 21.35 4.87
CA GLU A 45 -1.21 20.07 4.19
C GLU A 45 0.02 19.30 4.68
N TYR A 46 1.11 19.98 5.06
CA TYR A 46 2.28 19.31 5.62
C TYR A 46 2.13 19.03 7.11
N ARG A 47 1.38 19.86 7.86
CA ARG A 47 1.07 19.59 9.28
C ARG A 47 0.26 18.30 9.45
N LYS A 48 -0.74 18.09 8.58
CA LYS A 48 -1.60 16.88 8.60
C LYS A 48 -0.82 15.61 8.27
N ASN A 49 0.29 15.74 7.56
CA ASN A 49 1.14 14.64 7.14
C ASN A 49 2.28 14.34 8.15
N ILE A 50 2.21 14.82 9.39
CA ILE A 50 3.21 14.49 10.41
C ILE A 50 2.78 13.24 11.18
N VAL A 51 3.69 12.29 11.28
CA VAL A 51 3.56 11.08 12.08
C VAL A 51 4.44 11.23 13.32
N ILE A 52 3.84 11.08 14.51
CA ILE A 52 4.54 11.13 15.79
C ILE A 52 4.49 9.75 16.43
N GLN A 53 5.64 9.13 16.66
CA GLN A 53 5.76 7.86 17.35
C GLN A 53 6.45 8.05 18.69
N LYS A 54 5.81 7.63 19.79
CA LYS A 54 6.44 7.59 21.11
C LYS A 54 7.26 6.30 21.25
N LYS A 55 8.56 6.42 21.52
CA LYS A 55 9.46 5.30 21.83
C LYS A 55 10.22 5.63 23.11
N GLY A 56 9.90 4.92 24.19
CA GLY A 56 10.40 5.22 25.54
C GLY A 56 10.05 6.65 25.96
N LYS A 57 11.06 7.43 26.39
CA LYS A 57 10.94 8.83 26.81
C LYS A 57 11.11 9.83 25.66
N SER A 58 10.93 9.40 24.42
CA SER A 58 11.15 10.25 23.24
C SER A 58 10.03 10.10 22.22
N TYR A 59 9.80 11.18 21.48
CA TYR A 59 8.86 11.32 20.38
C TYR A 59 9.67 11.47 19.10
N TYR A 60 9.46 10.54 18.17
CA TYR A 60 10.06 10.53 16.85
C TYR A 60 9.06 11.10 15.86
N VAL A 61 9.50 12.08 15.10
CA VAL A 61 8.66 12.84 14.18
C VAL A 61 9.10 12.54 12.77
N THR A 62 8.20 12.00 11.97
CA THR A 62 8.42 11.75 10.54
C THR A 62 7.24 12.28 9.74
N SER A 63 7.37 12.34 8.42
CA SER A 63 6.25 12.63 7.53
C SER A 63 5.50 11.34 7.15
N ALA A 64 4.29 11.49 6.63
CA ALA A 64 3.66 10.51 5.79
C ALA A 64 4.58 10.18 4.59
N VAL A 65 4.36 9.00 4.02
CA VAL A 65 5.11 8.54 2.86
C VAL A 65 4.61 9.28 1.62
N TYR A 66 5.53 9.84 0.83
CA TYR A 66 5.26 10.48 -0.45
C TYR A 66 5.53 9.51 -1.60
N GLU A 67 4.65 9.51 -2.61
CA GLU A 67 4.77 8.64 -3.79
C GLU A 67 5.82 9.14 -4.80
N SER A 68 6.13 10.44 -4.75
CA SER A 68 7.12 11.07 -5.62
C SER A 68 8.23 11.77 -4.83
N ARG A 69 9.45 11.73 -5.40
CA ARG A 69 10.60 12.47 -4.85
C ARG A 69 10.33 13.97 -4.80
N GLY A 70 9.60 14.49 -5.78
CA GLY A 70 9.26 15.90 -5.88
C GLY A 70 8.37 16.37 -4.74
N GLU A 71 7.33 15.60 -4.39
CA GLU A 71 6.47 15.89 -3.24
C GLU A 71 7.24 15.79 -1.92
N ALA A 72 8.06 14.75 -1.77
CA ALA A 72 8.91 14.60 -0.60
C ALA A 72 9.90 15.75 -0.42
N GLN A 73 10.43 16.29 -1.51
CA GLN A 73 11.30 17.47 -1.48
C GLN A 73 10.55 18.75 -1.11
N LYS A 74 9.33 18.94 -1.63
CA LYS A 74 8.47 20.07 -1.23
C LYS A 74 8.15 20.01 0.26
N ALA A 75 7.78 18.83 0.75
CA ALA A 75 7.54 18.59 2.17
C ALA A 75 8.79 18.82 3.02
N LEU A 76 9.94 18.26 2.61
CA LEU A 76 11.23 18.50 3.27
C LEU A 76 11.55 19.99 3.38
N HIS A 77 11.34 20.75 2.31
CA HIS A 77 11.57 22.20 2.33
C HIS A 77 10.63 22.91 3.33
N ALA A 78 9.37 22.50 3.40
CA ALA A 78 8.43 23.03 4.38
C ALA A 78 8.85 22.70 5.83
N TYR A 79 9.25 21.45 6.09
CA TYR A 79 9.70 21.01 7.41
C TYR A 79 11.01 21.70 7.83
N LYS A 80 11.98 21.87 6.92
CA LYS A 80 13.27 22.53 7.21
C LYS A 80 13.16 23.98 7.69
N LYS A 81 12.05 24.66 7.40
CA LYS A 81 11.79 26.02 7.90
C LYS A 81 11.58 26.06 9.42
N VAL A 82 11.21 24.93 10.02
CA VAL A 82 10.94 24.78 11.45
C VAL A 82 11.94 23.82 12.08
N PHE A 83 12.19 22.69 11.44
CA PHE A 83 13.07 21.61 11.88
C PHE A 83 14.31 21.55 10.98
N LYS A 84 15.37 22.27 11.35
CA LYS A 84 16.58 22.41 10.52
C LYS A 84 17.23 21.06 10.16
N ASP A 85 17.11 20.08 11.06
CA ASP A 85 17.69 18.74 10.93
C ASP A 85 16.83 17.77 10.11
N ALA A 86 15.69 18.23 9.56
CA ALA A 86 14.85 17.38 8.74
C ALA A 86 15.61 16.88 7.50
N PHE A 87 15.51 15.59 7.20
CA PHE A 87 16.14 14.98 6.04
C PHE A 87 15.25 13.91 5.41
N MET A 88 15.38 13.73 4.10
CA MET A 88 14.64 12.72 3.35
C MET A 88 15.38 11.39 3.38
N GLN A 89 14.69 10.33 3.76
CA GLN A 89 15.19 8.96 3.70
C GLN A 89 14.52 8.20 2.56
N LYS A 90 15.33 7.56 1.72
CA LYS A 90 14.86 6.64 0.67
C LYS A 90 14.86 5.22 1.24
N GLY A 91 13.69 4.60 1.32
CA GLY A 91 13.53 3.23 1.84
C GLY A 91 13.58 3.17 3.37
N ILE A 92 12.45 2.78 3.96
CA ILE A 92 12.32 2.59 5.40
C ILE A 92 13.04 1.29 5.78
N LYS A 93 14.21 1.41 6.40
CA LYS A 93 14.84 0.35 7.21
C LYS A 93 14.44 0.57 8.67
N SER A 94 13.87 -0.41 9.36
CA SER A 94 14.00 -0.66 10.82
C SER A 94 13.16 -1.89 11.20
N GLN A 95 13.78 -3.01 11.58
CA GLN A 95 14.23 -3.41 12.93
C GLN A 95 13.10 -3.99 13.80
N VAL A 96 13.23 -5.30 14.02
CA VAL A 96 12.34 -6.27 14.68
C VAL A 96 12.55 -6.26 16.19
N PRO A 97 11.50 -6.53 16.98
CA PRO A 97 11.60 -7.49 18.09
C PRO A 97 10.73 -8.74 17.86
N ARG A 98 11.19 -9.86 18.41
CA ARG A 98 10.89 -11.26 18.08
C ARG A 98 9.80 -11.85 19.00
N GLU A 99 8.97 -12.72 18.39
CA GLU A 99 8.17 -13.88 18.88
C GLU A 99 7.32 -13.76 20.16
N VAL A 100 6.07 -14.29 20.11
CA VAL A 100 5.62 -15.51 20.85
C VAL A 100 4.44 -16.17 20.09
N SER A 101 4.48 -17.50 20.07
CA SER A 101 3.54 -18.50 19.52
C SER A 101 2.20 -18.57 20.30
N GLU A 102 1.10 -18.98 19.64
CA GLU A 102 0.23 -20.05 20.17
C GLU A 102 -0.82 -20.54 19.14
N ASN A 103 -1.02 -21.86 19.14
CA ASN A 103 -1.93 -22.65 18.30
C ASN A 103 -3.40 -22.40 18.67
N THR A 104 -4.34 -22.49 17.72
CA THR A 104 -5.67 -23.08 17.97
C THR A 104 -6.29 -23.62 16.68
N VAL A 105 -6.74 -24.88 16.74
CA VAL A 105 -7.53 -25.61 15.75
C VAL A 105 -9.01 -25.39 16.05
N ILE A 106 -9.84 -25.00 15.07
CA ILE A 106 -11.31 -25.22 15.14
C ILE A 106 -11.86 -25.69 13.78
N THR A 107 -12.71 -26.71 13.90
CA THR A 107 -13.31 -27.62 12.92
C THR A 107 -14.48 -27.01 12.12
N GLU A 108 -14.62 -27.46 10.87
CA GLU A 108 -15.72 -27.16 9.93
C GLU A 108 -17.13 -27.47 10.49
N LEU A 109 -18.12 -26.66 10.07
CA LEU A 109 -19.50 -27.12 9.89
C LEU A 109 -20.14 -26.44 8.68
N LYS A 110 -20.82 -27.24 7.86
CA LYS A 110 -21.18 -26.97 6.46
C LYS A 110 -22.68 -26.64 6.28
N LYS A 111 -22.95 -25.77 5.30
CA LYS A 111 -24.18 -25.50 4.48
C LYS A 111 -25.16 -24.41 4.98
N PRO A 112 -25.95 -23.74 4.09
CA PRO A 112 -26.13 -23.90 2.63
C PRO A 112 -25.90 -22.60 1.79
N GLN A 113 -25.87 -22.77 0.45
CA GLN A 113 -25.57 -21.76 -0.58
C GLN A 113 -26.60 -20.61 -0.66
N THR A 114 -26.10 -19.40 -0.42
CA THR A 114 -26.66 -18.12 -0.89
C THR A 114 -25.44 -17.26 -1.29
N GLU A 115 -25.55 -16.44 -2.34
CA GLU A 115 -24.49 -15.59 -2.94
C GLU A 115 -23.19 -15.55 -2.14
N LYS A 116 -22.17 -16.27 -2.63
CA LYS A 116 -20.94 -16.62 -1.89
C LYS A 116 -20.28 -15.36 -1.35
N HIS A 117 -20.63 -14.99 -0.13
CA HIS A 117 -20.02 -13.90 0.61
C HIS A 117 -18.53 -14.25 0.70
N CYS A 118 -17.70 -13.54 -0.07
CA CYS A 118 -16.28 -13.86 -0.18
C CYS A 118 -15.58 -13.38 1.09
N ASN A 119 -15.67 -14.12 2.18
CA ASN A 119 -14.99 -13.78 3.42
C ASN A 119 -13.47 -13.76 3.18
N ALA A 120 -12.84 -12.60 3.37
CA ALA A 120 -11.42 -12.42 3.10
C ALA A 120 -10.54 -13.25 4.04
N GLU A 121 -10.94 -13.42 5.29
CA GLU A 121 -10.20 -14.23 6.27
C GLU A 121 -10.15 -15.69 5.83
N GLU A 122 -11.30 -16.30 5.54
CA GLU A 122 -11.36 -17.69 5.05
C GLU A 122 -10.54 -17.91 3.76
N LEU A 123 -10.54 -16.90 2.89
CA LEU A 123 -9.87 -16.97 1.60
C LEU A 123 -8.36 -16.74 1.69
N LEU A 124 -7.87 -15.94 2.64
CA LEU A 124 -6.50 -15.43 2.64
C LEU A 124 -5.68 -15.74 3.90
N GLU A 125 -6.31 -15.99 5.05
CA GLU A 125 -5.58 -16.22 6.31
C GLU A 125 -4.62 -17.41 6.19
N ASN A 126 -3.39 -17.22 6.67
CA ASN A 126 -2.29 -18.18 6.61
C ASN A 126 -1.95 -18.65 5.19
N LYS A 127 -2.25 -17.84 4.17
CA LYS A 127 -1.94 -18.12 2.76
C LYS A 127 -1.04 -17.06 2.17
N THR A 128 -0.33 -17.49 1.13
CA THR A 128 0.39 -16.60 0.22
C THR A 128 -0.38 -16.48 -1.08
N VAL A 129 -0.54 -15.26 -1.58
CA VAL A 129 -1.10 -14.96 -2.89
C VAL A 129 -0.17 -14.07 -3.70
N TYR A 130 -0.41 -14.02 -5.01
CA TYR A 130 0.39 -13.25 -5.96
C TYR A 130 -0.49 -12.17 -6.60
N LEU A 131 -0.25 -10.93 -6.21
CA LEU A 131 -0.94 -9.75 -6.71
C LEU A 131 -0.42 -9.39 -8.10
N CYS A 132 -1.36 -9.31 -9.04
CA CYS A 132 -1.17 -8.82 -10.39
C CYS A 132 -2.10 -7.62 -10.65
N TYR A 133 -1.59 -6.60 -11.35
CA TYR A 133 -2.40 -5.49 -11.85
C TYR A 133 -2.98 -5.88 -13.21
N GLU A 134 -4.32 -5.93 -13.31
CA GLU A 134 -4.97 -6.20 -14.59
C GLU A 134 -4.91 -4.98 -15.51
N ASN A 135 -5.14 -3.80 -14.94
CA ASN A 135 -5.05 -2.51 -15.61
C ASN A 135 -4.14 -1.54 -14.84
N GLY A 136 -3.82 -0.41 -15.45
CA GLY A 136 -2.95 0.62 -14.88
C GLY A 136 -1.70 0.86 -15.73
N SER A 137 -0.66 1.42 -15.11
CA SER A 137 0.57 1.73 -15.86
C SER A 137 1.26 0.47 -16.36
N THR A 138 1.96 0.57 -17.49
CA THR A 138 2.80 -0.53 -18.01
C THR A 138 3.83 -1.01 -16.98
N SER A 139 4.29 -0.13 -16.10
CA SER A 139 5.21 -0.47 -15.00
C SER A 139 4.52 -1.35 -13.95
N SER A 140 3.30 -0.99 -13.54
CA SER A 140 2.49 -1.75 -12.57
C SER A 140 2.12 -3.13 -13.11
N GLN A 141 1.67 -3.19 -14.36
CA GLN A 141 1.31 -4.43 -15.05
C GLN A 141 2.51 -5.36 -15.30
N LYS A 142 3.75 -4.86 -15.25
CA LYS A 142 4.97 -5.66 -15.45
C LYS A 142 5.46 -6.34 -14.15
N ARG A 143 4.74 -6.23 -13.05
CA ARG A 143 5.16 -6.66 -11.72
C ARG A 143 4.18 -7.66 -11.11
N ILE A 144 4.75 -8.60 -10.37
CA ILE A 144 4.03 -9.52 -9.49
C ILE A 144 4.53 -9.25 -8.08
N ILE A 145 3.61 -9.14 -7.14
CA ILE A 145 3.92 -9.00 -5.72
C ILE A 145 3.41 -10.22 -4.99
N GLN A 146 4.30 -10.91 -4.29
CA GLN A 146 3.93 -11.93 -3.33
C GLN A 146 3.42 -11.27 -2.05
N MET A 147 2.26 -11.72 -1.57
CA MET A 147 1.63 -11.27 -0.35
C MET A 147 1.36 -12.47 0.54
N GLY A 148 2.04 -12.56 1.68
CA GLY A 148 1.81 -13.59 2.69
C GLY A 148 0.98 -13.02 3.84
N PHE A 149 -0.20 -13.57 4.12
CA PHE A 149 -1.05 -13.16 5.22
C PHE A 149 -0.83 -14.11 6.40
N GLU A 150 0.01 -13.74 7.36
CA GLU A 150 0.36 -14.61 8.49
C GLU A 150 0.42 -13.80 9.80
N GLY A 151 -0.36 -14.24 10.79
CA GLY A 151 -0.49 -13.54 12.06
C GLY A 151 -0.95 -12.09 11.87
N GLU A 152 -0.32 -11.15 12.59
CA GLU A 152 -0.71 -9.73 12.62
C GLU A 152 -0.22 -8.91 11.43
N TYR A 153 0.61 -9.49 10.55
CA TYR A 153 1.25 -8.76 9.45
C TYR A 153 1.09 -9.47 8.11
N MET A 154 0.83 -8.70 7.06
CA MET A 154 0.99 -9.17 5.71
C MET A 154 2.41 -8.85 5.24
N GLU A 155 3.12 -9.87 4.75
CA GLU A 155 4.41 -9.71 4.08
C GLU A 155 4.21 -9.37 2.60
N TYR A 156 4.81 -8.27 2.16
CA TYR A 156 4.71 -7.75 0.80
C TYR A 156 6.10 -7.82 0.13
N LEU A 157 6.26 -8.70 -0.86
CA LEU A 157 7.53 -8.95 -1.54
C LEU A 157 7.37 -8.97 -3.08
N PRO A 158 7.91 -7.96 -3.77
CA PRO A 158 7.89 -7.95 -5.24
C PRO A 158 8.88 -8.97 -5.81
N LEU A 159 8.42 -9.90 -6.67
CA LEU A 159 9.19 -11.11 -7.03
C LEU A 159 10.55 -10.86 -7.70
N LYS A 160 10.73 -9.73 -8.39
CA LYS A 160 12.00 -9.36 -9.06
C LYS A 160 12.87 -8.43 -8.22
N SER A 161 12.60 -8.35 -6.93
CA SER A 161 13.26 -7.43 -6.04
C SER A 161 14.41 -8.08 -5.29
N THR A 162 15.49 -7.32 -5.08
CA THR A 162 16.54 -7.63 -4.10
C THR A 162 16.22 -7.09 -2.71
N TYR A 163 15.05 -6.47 -2.52
CA TYR A 163 14.62 -5.92 -1.24
C TYR A 163 14.07 -7.01 -0.33
N LYS A 164 14.18 -6.78 0.98
CA LYS A 164 13.52 -7.62 1.98
C LYS A 164 11.99 -7.41 1.93
N PRO A 165 11.18 -8.43 2.30
CA PRO A 165 9.73 -8.27 2.42
C PRO A 165 9.37 -7.12 3.36
N LEU A 166 8.37 -6.32 2.97
CA LEU A 166 7.78 -5.30 3.82
C LEU A 166 6.67 -5.95 4.67
N LYS A 167 6.70 -5.78 5.99
CA LYS A 167 5.61 -6.24 6.87
C LYS A 167 4.62 -5.11 7.11
N ILE A 168 3.35 -5.34 6.83
CA ILE A 168 2.28 -4.33 6.90
C ILE A 168 1.18 -4.84 7.83
N PRO A 169 0.82 -4.11 8.90
CA PRO A 169 -0.32 -4.45 9.72
C PRO A 169 -1.58 -4.52 8.86
N TYR A 170 -2.38 -5.56 9.08
CA TYR A 170 -3.63 -5.74 8.36
C TYR A 170 -4.73 -6.25 9.29
N SER A 171 -5.96 -6.14 8.82
CA SER A 171 -7.12 -6.78 9.44
C SER A 171 -8.08 -7.23 8.35
N PHE A 172 -8.77 -8.33 8.58
CA PHE A 172 -9.91 -8.72 7.77
C PHE A 172 -11.17 -8.03 8.28
N LYS A 173 -12.01 -7.56 7.36
CA LYS A 173 -13.35 -7.00 7.65
C LYS A 173 -14.32 -7.50 6.59
N GLY A 174 -15.00 -8.60 6.88
CA GLY A 174 -15.93 -9.23 5.93
C GLY A 174 -15.21 -9.68 4.67
N ASP A 175 -15.52 -9.05 3.54
CA ASP A 175 -14.93 -9.34 2.22
C ASP A 175 -13.63 -8.58 1.92
N SER A 176 -13.12 -7.83 2.89
CA SER A 176 -12.06 -6.86 2.67
C SER A 176 -10.83 -7.11 3.54
N VAL A 177 -9.66 -6.87 2.96
CA VAL A 177 -8.40 -6.70 3.68
C VAL A 177 -8.16 -5.21 3.88
N VAL A 178 -7.98 -4.79 5.13
CA VAL A 178 -7.68 -3.40 5.48
C VAL A 178 -6.23 -3.30 5.91
N LEU A 179 -5.42 -2.55 5.16
CA LEU A 179 -4.05 -2.20 5.52
C LEU A 179 -4.03 -0.78 6.09
N GLN A 180 -3.50 -0.64 7.30
CA GLN A 180 -3.30 0.66 7.93
C GLN A 180 -1.84 1.07 7.75
N MET A 181 -1.60 2.00 6.82
CA MET A 181 -0.26 2.47 6.51
C MET A 181 -0.17 3.97 6.70
N SER A 182 0.51 4.39 7.77
CA SER A 182 0.82 5.81 8.01
C SER A 182 -0.42 6.72 8.06
N GLY A 183 -1.52 6.24 8.65
CA GLY A 183 -2.79 6.98 8.75
C GLY A 183 -3.61 7.03 7.47
N ILE A 184 -3.16 6.32 6.41
CA ILE A 184 -3.94 6.06 5.20
C ILE A 184 -4.51 4.66 5.32
N GLU A 185 -5.81 4.57 5.13
CA GLU A 185 -6.51 3.29 5.06
C GLU A 185 -6.54 2.82 3.62
N PHE A 186 -5.92 1.67 3.36
CA PHE A 186 -6.05 0.95 2.11
C PHE A 186 -6.99 -0.22 2.33
N VAL A 187 -8.06 -0.30 1.53
CA VAL A 187 -9.02 -1.39 1.58
C VAL A 187 -8.93 -2.16 0.27
N TYR A 188 -8.71 -3.46 0.37
CA TYR A 188 -8.72 -4.40 -0.75
C TYR A 188 -9.93 -5.32 -0.61
N GLN A 189 -11.00 -4.99 -1.33
CA GLN A 189 -12.25 -5.72 -1.30
C GLN A 189 -12.24 -6.85 -2.32
N ILE A 190 -12.52 -8.08 -1.86
CA ILE A 190 -12.68 -9.24 -2.73
C ILE A 190 -14.07 -9.17 -3.35
N TYR A 191 -14.09 -8.82 -4.63
CA TYR A 191 -15.34 -8.66 -5.39
C TYR A 191 -15.85 -10.00 -5.93
N LYS A 192 -14.94 -10.90 -6.32
CA LYS A 192 -15.29 -12.18 -6.93
C LYS A 192 -14.18 -13.21 -6.68
N GLN A 193 -14.58 -14.45 -6.43
CA GLN A 193 -13.68 -15.60 -6.45
C GLN A 193 -13.82 -16.34 -7.78
N GLU A 194 -12.70 -16.53 -8.48
CA GLU A 194 -12.55 -17.47 -9.59
C GLU A 194 -11.79 -18.71 -9.12
N GLU A 195 -11.72 -19.74 -9.97
CA GLU A 195 -11.01 -20.99 -9.67
C GLU A 195 -9.53 -20.76 -9.32
N LYS A 196 -8.85 -19.90 -10.09
CA LYS A 196 -7.39 -19.67 -9.98
C LYS A 196 -7.01 -18.40 -9.23
N PHE A 197 -7.93 -17.46 -9.07
CA PHE A 197 -7.62 -16.15 -8.51
C PHE A 197 -8.84 -15.45 -7.90
N LEU A 198 -8.59 -14.43 -7.10
CA LEU A 198 -9.59 -13.48 -6.61
C LEU A 198 -9.53 -12.19 -7.41
N VAL A 199 -10.69 -11.65 -7.78
CA VAL A 199 -10.84 -10.30 -8.31
C VAL A 199 -10.97 -9.34 -7.15
N VAL A 200 -10.07 -8.37 -7.07
CA VAL A 200 -9.97 -7.44 -5.95
C VAL A 200 -10.06 -6.00 -6.44
N LYS A 201 -10.92 -5.23 -5.77
CA LYS A 201 -11.00 -3.77 -5.91
C LYS A 201 -10.17 -3.12 -4.81
N SER A 202 -9.52 -2.02 -5.13
CA SER A 202 -8.73 -1.27 -4.15
C SER A 202 -9.36 0.08 -3.87
N PHE A 203 -9.32 0.50 -2.61
CA PHE A 203 -9.80 1.80 -2.15
C PHE A 203 -8.74 2.44 -1.27
N THR A 204 -8.60 3.76 -1.39
CA THR A 204 -7.70 4.55 -0.54
C THR A 204 -8.54 5.63 0.14
N ASN A 205 -8.60 5.61 1.47
CA ASN A 205 -9.45 6.50 2.27
C ASN A 205 -10.91 6.52 1.77
N GLY A 206 -11.45 5.34 1.46
CA GLY A 206 -12.82 5.15 0.96
C GLY A 206 -13.04 5.46 -0.52
N LYS A 207 -12.05 5.98 -1.25
CA LYS A 207 -12.17 6.25 -2.70
C LYS A 207 -11.69 5.06 -3.51
N GLU A 208 -12.54 4.53 -4.40
CA GLU A 208 -12.19 3.44 -5.32
C GLU A 208 -11.07 3.85 -6.28
N SER A 209 -10.10 2.96 -6.43
CA SER A 209 -9.03 3.03 -7.40
C SER A 209 -9.52 2.60 -8.77
N SER A 210 -8.95 3.17 -9.84
CA SER A 210 -9.20 2.68 -11.20
C SER A 210 -8.55 1.31 -11.47
N HIS A 211 -7.77 0.80 -10.52
CA HIS A 211 -7.05 -0.45 -10.65
C HIS A 211 -7.88 -1.67 -10.23
N THR A 212 -8.06 -2.59 -11.17
CA THR A 212 -8.51 -3.96 -10.93
C THR A 212 -7.30 -4.83 -10.63
N LEU A 213 -7.36 -5.53 -9.51
CA LEU A 213 -6.29 -6.39 -9.02
C LEU A 213 -6.74 -7.85 -9.10
N ARG A 214 -5.78 -8.75 -9.33
CA ARG A 214 -5.99 -10.19 -9.26
C ARG A 214 -5.04 -10.80 -8.23
N TYR A 215 -5.57 -11.56 -7.29
CA TYR A 215 -4.78 -12.33 -6.33
C TYR A 215 -4.78 -13.79 -6.74
N TYR A 216 -3.69 -14.26 -7.32
CA TYR A 216 -3.52 -15.66 -7.70
C TYR A 216 -3.05 -16.48 -6.49
N PHE A 217 -3.60 -17.69 -6.32
CA PHE A 217 -3.16 -18.60 -5.26
C PHE A 217 -1.84 -19.31 -5.61
N ASP A 218 -1.55 -19.41 -6.91
CA ASP A 218 -0.39 -20.07 -7.46
C ASP A 218 0.53 -19.07 -8.20
N LYS A 219 1.85 -19.29 -8.11
CA LYS A 219 2.84 -18.37 -8.65
C LYS A 219 2.95 -18.49 -10.16
N GLU A 220 2.87 -19.71 -10.68
CA GLU A 220 2.99 -20.05 -12.08
C GLU A 220 1.80 -19.46 -12.86
N ASP A 221 0.58 -19.53 -12.30
CA ASP A 221 -0.61 -18.87 -12.87
C ASP A 221 -0.43 -17.34 -12.94
N ALA A 222 0.16 -16.72 -11.91
CA ALA A 222 0.45 -15.28 -11.91
C ALA A 222 1.50 -14.90 -12.99
N LEU A 223 2.50 -15.76 -13.18
CA LEU A 223 3.53 -15.58 -14.21
C LEU A 223 2.96 -15.77 -15.62
N GLU A 224 2.03 -16.70 -15.82
CA GLU A 224 1.31 -16.90 -17.08
C GLU A 224 0.49 -15.66 -17.43
N PHE A 225 -0.27 -15.12 -16.46
CA PHE A 225 -1.01 -13.88 -16.63
C PHE A 225 -0.11 -12.71 -17.07
N LEU A 226 1.05 -12.56 -16.41
CA LEU A 226 2.02 -11.53 -16.75
C LEU A 226 2.56 -11.67 -18.18
N LYS A 227 2.77 -12.91 -18.67
CA LYS A 227 3.18 -13.15 -20.06
C LYS A 227 2.07 -12.72 -21.03
N ALA A 228 0.82 -13.10 -20.76
CA ALA A 228 -0.33 -12.75 -21.60
C ALA A 228 -0.52 -11.22 -21.73
N ILE A 229 -0.36 -10.47 -20.63
CA ILE A 229 -0.42 -9.00 -20.67
C ILE A 229 0.67 -8.42 -21.57
N LYS A 230 1.91 -8.93 -21.50
CA LYS A 230 3.02 -8.41 -22.32
C LYS A 230 2.77 -8.62 -23.81
N THR A 231 2.22 -9.76 -24.21
CA THR A 231 1.88 -10.04 -25.62
C THR A 231 0.85 -9.04 -26.13
N ARG A 232 -0.20 -8.74 -25.36
CA ARG A 232 -1.21 -7.73 -25.74
C ARG A 232 -0.63 -6.34 -25.97
N HIS A 233 0.37 -5.93 -25.17
CA HIS A 233 1.07 -4.64 -25.34
C HIS A 233 1.98 -4.62 -26.58
N LEU A 234 2.53 -5.77 -26.98
CA LEU A 234 3.32 -5.88 -28.21
C LEU A 234 2.42 -5.71 -29.44
N ASP A 235 1.27 -6.37 -29.46
CA ASP A 235 0.33 -6.30 -30.59
C ASP A 235 -0.25 -4.89 -30.78
N GLN A 236 -0.54 -4.17 -29.68
CA GLN A 236 -1.02 -2.78 -29.73
C GLN A 236 0.06 -1.76 -30.13
N SER A 237 1.33 -2.13 -30.08
CA SER A 237 2.44 -1.25 -30.51
C SER A 237 2.80 -1.41 -31.99
N GLN A 238 2.20 -2.40 -32.67
CA GLN A 238 2.43 -2.71 -34.08
C GLN A 238 1.22 -2.35 -34.98
N SER A 239 0.11 -1.89 -34.39
CA SER A 239 -1.07 -1.35 -35.07
C SER A 239 -1.09 0.17 -35.08
#